data_AF-A0A378ILS1-F1
#
_entry.id   AF-A0A378ILS1-F1
#
_cell.length_a   1.000
_cell.length_b   1.000
_cell.length_c   1.000
_cell.angle_alpha   90.00
_cell.angle_beta   90.00
_cell.angle_gamma   90.00
#
_symmetry.space_group_name_H-M   'P 1'
#
loop_
_entity.id
_entity.type
_entity.pdbx_description
1 polymer ?
#
loop_
_entity_poly.entity_id
_entity_poly.type
_entity_poly.pdbx_seq_one_letter_code
_entity_poly.pdbx_strand_id
1 'polypeptide(L)'
;MMHQYFFRQRTSSGVHEAKTQDCCIQIPSFNDIDQMHGMPAGAEEDQFNRLKHMSQLISEICVSDSDLSVMDTDQVKLPRCWSQLFTAMNKGDVQAALKCFAKIPEEDTILNAILKVHTLEYLQQIIIDCIQAQHKGWKQLSSDIVITPKTLEVLIKDIAMTLEHSGKIHFSFGLPTHHAYSNEGSGFCILNKTAILLKYVQSLHKKPLKHIIIGTDVNRDDGLCNILMKSATDMDICHIDIFDSRVYPQQDNSFINKLFKKKGKDEGQEIHSWAKGNLQYFAVDLSVTTRKPGTIHPALVFALEEIEAQIESAKEKGQKIALFLPTGWDSHEAETAYCGKFVDGKLMSKAEAKRTRFNEADLTYFYENLFQMVQENREHIERVYWGLEGGYDRSMYEQQIRLLMSLILNKLVPQDNYQIDSDDSSMKID
;
A
#
# COMPACT_ATOMS: atom_id res chain seq x y z
N MET A 1 5.57 27.70 25.18
CA MET A 1 5.62 28.66 24.05
C MET A 1 5.46 27.86 22.77
N MET A 2 4.24 27.77 22.25
CA MET A 2 3.91 27.08 21.00
C MET A 2 4.45 27.88 19.81
N HIS A 3 5.32 27.28 19.00
CA HIS A 3 5.63 27.80 17.67
C HIS A 3 4.65 27.18 16.67
N GLN A 4 3.68 27.98 16.24
CA GLN A 4 2.83 27.68 15.10
C GLN A 4 3.63 27.87 13.82
N TYR A 5 3.72 26.83 12.99
CA TYR A 5 4.21 26.96 11.63
C TYR A 5 3.14 27.67 10.79
N PHE A 6 3.43 28.91 10.39
CA PHE A 6 2.56 29.74 9.57
C PHE A 6 2.60 29.28 8.10
N PHE A 7 1.48 28.75 7.60
CA PHE A 7 1.11 28.94 6.20
C PHE A 7 0.64 30.39 6.02
N ARG A 8 1.19 31.10 5.04
CA ARG A 8 0.77 32.46 4.67
C ARG A 8 -0.67 32.42 4.15
N GLN A 9 -1.65 32.77 4.98
CA GLN A 9 -2.97 33.19 4.51
C GLN A 9 -2.83 34.54 3.81
N ARG A 10 -3.04 34.57 2.50
CA ARG A 10 -3.41 35.81 1.79
C ARG A 10 -4.91 35.98 1.93
N THR A 11 -5.33 36.89 2.80
CA THR A 11 -6.69 37.44 2.78
C THR A 11 -6.76 38.53 1.71
N SER A 12 -7.37 38.23 0.57
CA SER A 12 -8.06 39.22 -0.26
C SER A 12 -9.09 38.53 -1.15
N SER A 13 -10.37 38.77 -0.83
CA SER A 13 -11.55 38.79 -1.71
C SER A 13 -11.49 38.00 -3.02
N GLY A 14 -12.25 36.90 -3.08
CA GLY A 14 -12.79 36.31 -4.31
C GLY A 14 -11.77 35.60 -5.19
N VAL A 15 -11.34 34.40 -4.80
CA VAL A 15 -10.65 33.45 -5.69
C VAL A 15 -11.03 32.04 -5.25
N HIS A 16 -11.50 31.23 -6.19
CA HIS A 16 -11.84 29.80 -6.07
C HIS A 16 -11.10 29.07 -4.93
N GLU A 17 -11.86 28.48 -4.00
CA GLU A 17 -11.35 27.37 -3.19
C GLU A 17 -10.86 26.31 -4.17
N ALA A 18 -9.53 26.13 -4.27
CA ALA A 18 -8.97 25.02 -5.01
C ALA A 18 -9.59 23.74 -4.42
N LYS A 19 -10.40 23.03 -5.20
CA LYS A 19 -10.95 21.73 -4.82
C LYS A 19 -9.77 20.85 -4.43
N THR A 20 -9.55 20.65 -3.13
CA THR A 20 -8.48 19.78 -2.67
C THR A 20 -8.86 18.37 -3.08
N GLN A 21 -8.09 17.76 -3.97
CA GLN A 21 -8.43 16.46 -4.53
C GLN A 21 -8.28 15.38 -3.44
N ASP A 22 -9.37 14.71 -3.11
CA ASP A 22 -9.42 13.75 -1.99
C ASP A 22 -8.68 12.43 -2.31
N CYS A 23 -8.41 12.20 -3.60
CA CYS A 23 -7.72 11.03 -4.12
C CYS A 23 -6.39 11.42 -4.76
N CYS A 24 -5.31 10.72 -4.41
CA CYS A 24 -3.96 10.94 -4.94
C CYS A 24 -3.35 9.62 -5.41
N ILE A 25 -2.76 9.65 -6.60
CA ILE A 25 -1.92 8.59 -7.14
C ILE A 25 -0.47 8.99 -6.90
N GLN A 26 0.24 8.17 -6.14
CA GLN A 26 1.62 8.36 -5.76
C GLN A 26 2.52 7.43 -6.57
N ILE A 27 3.56 8.00 -7.19
CA ILE A 27 4.58 7.30 -7.94
C ILE A 27 5.98 7.77 -7.53
N PRO A 28 7.04 6.95 -7.68
CA PRO A 28 8.41 7.46 -7.54
C PRO A 28 8.76 8.37 -8.72
N SER A 29 9.56 9.41 -8.47
CA SER A 29 10.08 10.30 -9.51
C SER A 29 11.10 9.59 -10.39
N PHE A 30 11.29 10.04 -11.63
CA PHE A 30 12.32 9.47 -12.51
C PHE A 30 13.74 9.53 -11.92
N ASN A 31 14.02 10.53 -11.08
CA ASN A 31 15.31 10.67 -10.39
C ASN A 31 15.48 9.64 -9.28
N ASP A 32 14.40 9.34 -8.55
CA ASP A 32 14.43 8.42 -7.42
C ASP A 32 14.30 6.95 -7.86
N ILE A 33 13.60 6.66 -8.97
CA ILE A 33 13.46 5.28 -9.52
C ILE A 33 14.82 4.64 -9.80
N ASP A 34 15.80 5.43 -10.29
CA ASP A 34 17.16 4.95 -10.57
C ASP A 34 17.81 4.28 -9.34
N GLN A 35 17.38 4.63 -8.13
CA GLN A 35 17.89 4.08 -6.88
C GLN A 35 17.27 2.72 -6.51
N MET A 36 16.44 2.16 -7.39
CA MET A 36 15.83 0.83 -7.24
C MET A 36 16.45 -0.22 -8.15
N HIS A 37 17.56 0.12 -8.83
CA HIS A 37 18.25 -0.81 -9.74
C HIS A 37 18.84 -2.00 -8.97
N GLY A 38 18.80 -3.17 -9.61
CA GLY A 38 19.34 -4.42 -9.08
C GLY A 38 18.49 -5.09 -8.00
N MET A 39 17.45 -4.42 -7.47
CA MET A 39 16.46 -5.06 -6.59
C MET A 39 15.57 -5.99 -7.42
N PRO A 40 15.51 -7.30 -7.12
CA PRO A 40 14.68 -8.22 -7.90
C PRO A 40 13.19 -7.84 -7.87
N ALA A 41 12.49 -8.12 -8.96
CA ALA A 41 11.04 -7.94 -9.05
C ALA A 41 10.36 -9.21 -9.58
N GLY A 42 10.64 -10.37 -8.98
CA GLY A 42 9.89 -11.63 -9.20
C GLY A 42 9.99 -12.29 -10.60
N ALA A 43 10.47 -11.58 -11.62
CA ALA A 43 10.51 -12.00 -13.03
C ALA A 43 11.80 -11.52 -13.73
N GLU A 44 11.72 -11.22 -15.03
CA GLU A 44 12.85 -10.74 -15.86
C GLU A 44 13.25 -9.28 -15.56
N GLU A 45 12.36 -8.50 -14.94
CA GLU A 45 12.60 -7.12 -14.56
C GLU A 45 13.13 -7.02 -13.11
N ASP A 46 13.91 -5.98 -12.86
CA ASP A 46 14.18 -5.48 -11.52
C ASP A 46 13.17 -4.37 -11.15
N GLN A 47 13.18 -3.91 -9.90
CA GLN A 47 12.26 -2.87 -9.43
C GLN A 47 12.44 -1.55 -10.18
N PHE A 48 13.66 -1.24 -10.65
CA PHE A 48 13.91 -0.08 -11.50
C PHE A 48 13.08 -0.13 -12.79
N ASN A 49 13.19 -1.20 -13.58
CA ASN A 49 12.47 -1.30 -14.85
C ASN A 49 10.96 -1.33 -14.63
N ARG A 50 10.50 -2.14 -13.67
CA ARG A 50 9.08 -2.24 -13.30
C ARG A 50 8.50 -0.86 -12.96
N LEU A 51 9.07 -0.18 -11.96
CA LEU A 51 8.57 1.12 -11.50
C LEU A 51 8.71 2.20 -12.57
N LYS A 52 9.77 2.17 -13.38
CA LYS A 52 9.93 3.10 -14.50
C LYS A 52 8.78 2.96 -15.51
N HIS A 53 8.45 1.74 -15.91
CA HIS A 53 7.34 1.48 -16.83
C HIS A 53 6.00 1.89 -16.22
N MET A 54 5.75 1.54 -14.96
CA MET A 54 4.52 1.91 -14.26
C MET A 54 4.36 3.44 -14.16
N SER A 55 5.37 4.14 -13.65
CA SER A 55 5.35 5.61 -13.51
C SER A 55 5.18 6.32 -14.85
N GLN A 56 5.82 5.83 -15.91
CA GLN A 56 5.65 6.37 -17.25
C GLN A 56 4.22 6.18 -17.75
N LEU A 57 3.66 4.97 -17.65
CA LEU A 57 2.30 4.69 -18.09
C LEU A 57 1.26 5.51 -17.31
N ILE A 58 1.40 5.61 -15.99
CA ILE A 58 0.51 6.43 -15.16
C ILE A 58 0.60 7.90 -15.58
N SER A 59 1.80 8.42 -15.83
CA SER A 59 1.99 9.79 -16.31
C SER A 59 1.32 10.02 -17.68
N GLU A 60 1.44 9.07 -18.61
CA GLU A 60 0.79 9.13 -19.93
C GLU A 60 -0.75 9.15 -19.83
N ILE A 61 -1.33 8.33 -18.94
CA ILE A 61 -2.77 8.33 -18.67
C ILE A 61 -3.20 9.69 -18.12
N CYS A 62 -2.47 10.24 -17.15
CA CYS A 62 -2.87 11.49 -16.49
C CYS A 62 -2.67 12.74 -17.37
N VAL A 63 -1.77 12.69 -18.36
CA VAL A 63 -1.72 13.72 -19.41
C VAL A 63 -3.00 13.72 -20.26
N SER A 64 -3.63 12.56 -20.43
CA SER A 64 -4.87 12.41 -21.19
C SER A 64 -6.11 12.78 -20.36
N ASP A 65 -6.04 12.58 -19.03
CA ASP A 65 -7.14 12.80 -18.08
C ASP A 65 -6.70 13.72 -16.94
N SER A 66 -6.94 15.03 -17.08
CA SER A 66 -6.47 16.06 -16.14
C SER A 66 -7.05 15.98 -14.73
N ASP A 67 -8.10 15.19 -14.54
CA ASP A 67 -8.81 15.05 -13.27
C ASP A 67 -8.17 14.01 -12.35
N LEU A 68 -7.10 13.32 -12.77
CA LEU A 68 -6.31 12.44 -11.90
C LEU A 68 -5.15 13.21 -11.24
N SER A 69 -5.15 13.31 -9.92
CA SER A 69 -4.01 13.87 -9.18
C SER A 69 -2.90 12.83 -9.08
N VAL A 70 -1.77 13.10 -9.73
CA VAL A 70 -0.53 12.35 -9.58
C VAL A 70 0.49 13.19 -8.81
N MET A 71 1.11 12.57 -7.81
CA MET A 71 2.23 13.12 -7.08
C MET A 71 3.43 12.20 -7.19
N ASP A 72 4.61 12.80 -7.33
CA ASP A 72 5.88 12.08 -7.36
C ASP A 72 6.80 12.50 -6.20
N THR A 73 7.83 11.69 -5.95
CA THR A 73 8.75 11.87 -4.81
C THR A 73 9.63 13.13 -4.90
N ASP A 74 9.77 13.77 -6.07
CA ASP A 74 10.48 15.05 -6.18
C ASP A 74 9.64 16.23 -5.64
N GLN A 75 8.32 16.04 -5.53
CA GLN A 75 7.41 17.04 -4.96
C GLN A 75 7.46 17.07 -3.42
N VAL A 76 8.05 16.05 -2.79
CA VAL A 76 8.17 15.92 -1.34
C VAL A 76 9.26 16.83 -0.81
N LYS A 77 8.93 17.66 0.19
CA LYS A 77 9.87 18.55 0.86
C LYS A 77 10.15 18.08 2.27
N LEU A 78 11.16 17.24 2.41
CA LEU A 78 11.54 16.71 3.71
C LEU A 78 12.04 17.81 4.68
N PRO A 79 11.78 17.66 5.99
CA PRO A 79 12.35 18.53 7.00
C PRO A 79 13.89 18.59 6.93
N ARG A 80 14.47 19.73 7.33
CA ARG A 80 15.92 20.00 7.24
C ARG A 80 16.79 18.92 7.90
N CYS A 81 16.32 18.30 8.99
CA CYS A 81 17.03 17.23 9.69
C CYS A 81 17.28 16.00 8.78
N TRP A 82 16.29 15.61 7.99
CA TRP A 82 16.41 14.54 6.99
C TRP A 82 17.40 14.91 5.87
N SER A 83 17.33 16.15 5.34
CA SER A 83 18.31 16.60 4.34
C SER A 83 19.75 16.59 4.87
N GLN A 84 19.95 16.91 6.15
CA GLN A 84 21.26 16.84 6.80
C GLN A 84 21.75 15.40 6.96
N LEU A 85 20.86 14.46 7.30
CA LEU A 85 21.17 13.04 7.32
C LEU A 85 21.60 12.55 5.93
N PHE A 86 20.79 12.78 4.90
CA PHE A 86 21.13 12.31 3.54
C PHE A 86 22.37 12.99 2.97
N THR A 87 22.62 14.25 3.31
CA THR A 87 23.89 14.91 2.97
C THR A 87 25.09 14.22 3.61
N ALA A 88 24.99 13.79 4.87
CA ALA A 88 26.06 13.05 5.55
C ALA A 88 26.24 11.65 4.96
N MET A 89 25.13 10.96 4.67
CA MET A 89 25.14 9.68 3.97
C MET A 89 25.85 9.79 2.62
N ASN A 90 25.46 10.76 1.77
CA ASN A 90 26.05 10.98 0.45
C ASN A 90 27.57 11.32 0.47
N LYS A 91 28.11 11.74 1.62
CA LYS A 91 29.55 11.94 1.82
C LYS A 91 30.31 10.68 2.24
N GLY A 92 29.58 9.59 2.50
CA GLY A 92 30.14 8.33 2.99
C GLY A 92 30.51 8.36 4.48
N ASP A 93 30.07 9.36 5.25
CA ASP A 93 30.46 9.54 6.65
C ASP A 93 29.44 8.89 7.60
N VAL A 94 29.71 7.64 7.99
CA VAL A 94 28.86 6.86 8.90
C VAL A 94 28.67 7.55 10.25
N GLN A 95 29.73 8.09 10.84
CA GLN A 95 29.64 8.72 12.16
C GLN A 95 28.80 10.01 12.11
N ALA A 96 29.01 10.83 11.09
CA ALA A 96 28.19 12.03 10.89
C ALA A 96 26.74 11.69 10.57
N ALA A 97 26.47 10.67 9.74
CA ALA A 97 25.12 10.24 9.41
C ALA A 97 24.37 9.76 10.65
N LEU A 98 24.95 8.86 11.45
CA LEU A 98 24.33 8.38 12.69
C LEU A 98 24.12 9.52 13.70
N LYS A 99 25.03 10.49 13.76
CA LYS A 99 24.87 11.70 14.58
C LYS A 99 23.74 12.60 14.08
N CYS A 100 23.55 12.74 12.76
CA CYS A 100 22.41 13.44 12.18
C CYS A 100 21.10 12.72 12.50
N PHE A 101 21.07 11.39 12.35
CA PHE A 101 19.90 10.57 12.64
C PHE A 101 19.48 10.67 14.11
N ALA A 102 20.43 10.56 15.05
CA ALA A 102 20.18 10.73 16.48
C ALA A 102 19.76 12.15 16.89
N LYS A 103 19.88 13.14 15.99
CA LYS A 103 19.46 14.53 16.21
C LYS A 103 18.13 14.87 15.54
N ILE A 104 17.53 13.94 14.79
CA ILE A 104 16.16 14.12 14.31
C ILE A 104 15.27 14.25 15.57
N PRO A 105 14.45 15.31 15.68
CA PRO A 105 13.63 15.51 16.87
C PRO A 105 12.68 14.33 17.11
N GLU A 106 12.40 14.01 18.37
CA GLU A 106 11.48 12.92 18.74
C GLU A 106 10.05 13.18 18.25
N GLU A 107 9.69 14.46 18.10
CA GLU A 107 8.44 14.95 17.54
C GLU A 107 8.38 14.97 16.01
N ASP A 108 9.46 14.60 15.30
CA ASP A 108 9.44 14.48 13.84
C ASP A 108 8.42 13.42 13.42
N THR A 109 7.40 13.85 12.69
CA THR A 109 6.25 13.00 12.33
C THR A 109 6.68 11.75 11.57
N ILE A 110 7.63 11.88 10.65
CA ILE A 110 8.09 10.78 9.79
C ILE A 110 8.86 9.77 10.64
N LEU A 111 9.86 10.22 11.40
CA LEU A 111 10.65 9.34 12.26
C LEU A 111 9.77 8.66 13.31
N ASN A 112 8.86 9.40 13.95
CA ASN A 112 7.95 8.86 14.95
C ASN A 112 7.06 7.75 14.35
N ALA A 113 6.52 7.96 13.15
CA ALA A 113 5.71 6.96 12.46
C ALA A 113 6.52 5.68 12.14
N ILE A 114 7.77 5.84 11.70
CA ILE A 114 8.64 4.69 11.38
C ILE A 114 9.05 3.94 12.64
N LEU A 115 9.46 4.64 13.71
CA LEU A 115 9.90 4.01 14.97
C LEU A 115 8.78 3.29 15.74
N LYS A 116 7.51 3.57 15.41
CA LYS A 116 6.37 2.80 15.90
C LYS A 116 6.29 1.38 15.31
N VAL A 117 7.03 1.11 14.25
CA VAL A 117 7.04 -0.16 13.49
C VAL A 117 8.42 -0.80 13.47
N HIS A 118 9.43 -0.02 13.07
CA HIS A 118 10.79 -0.49 12.89
C HIS A 118 11.67 -0.09 14.07
N THR A 119 12.56 -1.01 14.44
CA THR A 119 13.54 -0.78 15.50
C THR A 119 14.56 0.30 15.10
N LEU A 120 15.05 1.03 16.10
CA LEU A 120 16.08 2.04 15.88
C LEU A 120 17.35 1.42 15.27
N GLU A 121 17.72 0.25 15.76
CA GLU A 121 18.90 -0.51 15.32
C GLU A 121 18.80 -0.88 13.84
N TYR A 122 17.61 -1.30 13.38
CA TYR A 122 17.39 -1.63 11.97
C TYR A 122 17.52 -0.40 11.07
N LEU A 123 16.98 0.75 11.46
CA LEU A 123 17.14 2.00 10.70
C LEU A 123 18.59 2.46 10.65
N GLN A 124 19.32 2.36 11.77
CA GLN A 124 20.76 2.63 11.79
C GLN A 124 21.53 1.69 10.86
N GLN A 125 21.15 0.42 10.82
CA GLN A 125 21.76 -0.55 9.92
C GLN A 125 21.49 -0.21 8.45
N ILE A 126 20.26 0.17 8.08
CA ILE A 126 19.93 0.62 6.72
C ILE A 126 20.76 1.86 6.32
N ILE A 127 20.95 2.82 7.24
CA ILE A 127 21.81 4.00 7.00
C ILE A 127 23.24 3.55 6.67
N ILE A 128 23.81 2.66 7.47
CA ILE A 128 25.17 2.11 7.26
C ILE A 128 25.24 1.38 5.92
N ASP A 129 24.24 0.56 5.62
CA ASP A 129 24.19 -0.25 4.42
C ASP A 129 24.12 0.61 3.15
N CYS A 130 23.30 1.67 3.15
CA CYS A 130 23.22 2.64 2.05
C CYS A 130 24.56 3.35 1.84
N ILE A 131 25.26 3.73 2.92
CA ILE A 131 26.60 4.31 2.82
C ILE A 131 27.58 3.32 2.19
N GLN A 132 27.55 2.06 2.62
CA GLN A 132 28.43 1.02 2.08
C GLN A 132 28.13 0.70 0.61
N ALA A 133 26.87 0.83 0.17
CA ALA A 133 26.48 0.65 -1.22
C ALA A 133 27.21 1.62 -2.18
N GLN A 134 27.72 2.77 -1.70
CA GLN A 134 28.43 3.74 -2.53
C GLN A 134 29.69 3.18 -3.20
N HIS A 135 30.31 2.16 -2.59
CA HIS A 135 31.52 1.54 -3.15
C HIS A 135 31.26 0.87 -4.50
N LYS A 136 30.07 0.30 -4.70
CA LYS A 136 29.70 -0.45 -5.92
C LYS A 136 28.51 0.14 -6.68
N GLY A 137 27.84 1.14 -6.12
CA GLY A 137 26.53 1.63 -6.58
C GLY A 137 25.35 0.86 -6.01
N TRP A 138 25.58 -0.30 -5.39
CA TRP A 138 24.58 -1.16 -4.76
C TRP A 138 25.20 -2.03 -3.67
N LYS A 139 24.36 -2.60 -2.81
CA LYS A 139 24.73 -3.61 -1.81
C LYS A 139 23.61 -4.64 -1.70
N GLN A 140 23.96 -5.92 -1.86
CA GLN A 140 23.05 -7.02 -1.58
C GLN A 140 23.05 -7.31 -0.08
N LEU A 141 21.87 -7.29 0.55
CA LEU A 141 21.68 -7.58 1.98
C LEU A 141 21.27 -9.05 2.19
N SER A 142 20.48 -9.59 1.26
CA SER A 142 20.00 -10.98 1.22
C SER A 142 19.80 -11.42 -0.23
N SER A 143 19.31 -12.64 -0.46
CA SER A 143 19.02 -13.15 -1.80
C SER A 143 17.97 -12.32 -2.56
N ASP A 144 17.13 -11.60 -1.83
CA ASP A 144 15.94 -10.89 -2.30
C ASP A 144 15.95 -9.39 -1.95
N ILE A 145 16.98 -8.88 -1.26
CA ILE A 145 17.10 -7.46 -0.92
C ILE A 145 18.41 -6.90 -1.45
N VAL A 146 18.30 -5.93 -2.35
CA VAL A 146 19.39 -5.08 -2.83
C VAL A 146 19.05 -3.63 -2.54
N ILE A 147 20.00 -2.89 -2.01
CA ILE A 147 19.87 -1.47 -1.78
C ILE A 147 20.92 -0.69 -2.56
N THR A 148 20.64 0.58 -2.79
CA THR A 148 21.54 1.55 -3.42
C THR A 148 21.82 2.70 -2.43
N PRO A 149 22.74 3.62 -2.73
CA PRO A 149 23.11 4.70 -1.83
C PRO A 149 21.98 5.58 -1.32
N LYS A 150 20.90 5.72 -2.10
CA LYS A 150 19.75 6.57 -1.73
C LYS A 150 18.46 5.79 -1.47
N THR A 151 18.49 4.46 -1.39
CA THR A 151 17.27 3.67 -1.13
C THR A 151 16.52 4.17 0.09
N LEU A 152 17.21 4.47 1.20
CA LEU A 152 16.55 5.04 2.39
C LEU A 152 15.93 6.41 2.11
N GLU A 153 16.61 7.29 1.38
CA GLU A 153 16.07 8.62 1.04
C GLU A 153 14.76 8.49 0.26
N VAL A 154 14.72 7.61 -0.75
CA VAL A 154 13.51 7.39 -1.54
C VAL A 154 12.39 6.80 -0.70
N LEU A 155 12.66 5.80 0.14
CA LEU A 155 11.65 5.22 1.04
C LEU A 155 11.08 6.27 2.02
N ILE A 156 11.92 7.17 2.54
CA ILE A 156 11.50 8.25 3.43
C ILE A 156 10.61 9.26 2.68
N LYS A 157 10.97 9.64 1.45
CA LYS A 157 10.12 10.50 0.62
C LYS A 157 8.77 9.83 0.31
N ASP A 158 8.80 8.55 -0.05
CA ASP A 158 7.61 7.76 -0.35
C ASP A 158 6.65 7.68 0.85
N ILE A 159 7.17 7.42 2.05
CA ILE A 159 6.38 7.45 3.29
C ILE A 159 5.85 8.88 3.54
N ALA A 160 6.71 9.90 3.49
CA ALA A 160 6.34 11.28 3.77
C ALA A 160 5.22 11.79 2.86
N MET A 161 5.25 11.44 1.57
CA MET A 161 4.20 11.82 0.62
C MET A 161 2.81 11.40 1.09
N THR A 162 2.66 10.16 1.58
CA THR A 162 1.37 9.67 2.09
C THR A 162 1.01 10.26 3.46
N LEU A 163 2.00 10.50 4.33
CA LEU A 163 1.77 11.07 5.67
C LEU A 163 1.33 12.54 5.63
N GLU A 164 1.89 13.31 4.70
CA GLU A 164 1.74 14.78 4.61
C GLU A 164 0.64 15.20 3.63
N HIS A 165 0.24 14.34 2.70
CA HIS A 165 -0.85 14.65 1.78
C HIS A 165 -2.21 14.65 2.49
N SER A 166 -3.01 15.69 2.21
CA SER A 166 -4.26 15.98 2.90
C SER A 166 -5.45 15.14 2.44
N GLY A 167 -5.38 14.52 1.25
CA GLY A 167 -6.45 13.66 0.74
C GLY A 167 -6.68 12.44 1.64
N LYS A 168 -7.87 11.85 1.59
CA LYS A 168 -8.16 10.62 2.33
C LYS A 168 -7.76 9.36 1.58
N ILE A 169 -7.69 9.40 0.25
CA ILE A 169 -7.49 8.22 -0.59
C ILE A 169 -6.14 8.30 -1.29
N HIS A 170 -5.32 7.27 -1.12
CA HIS A 170 -3.99 7.16 -1.72
C HIS A 170 -3.84 5.86 -2.48
N PHE A 171 -3.35 5.94 -3.71
CA PHE A 171 -2.91 4.81 -4.52
C PHE A 171 -1.40 4.90 -4.70
N SER A 172 -0.64 4.05 -4.03
CA SER A 172 0.83 4.11 -3.99
C SER A 172 1.44 3.03 -4.87
N PHE A 173 2.14 3.46 -5.91
CA PHE A 173 2.99 2.61 -6.73
C PHE A 173 4.43 2.83 -6.28
N GLY A 174 5.01 1.88 -5.56
CA GLY A 174 6.36 2.00 -5.00
C GLY A 174 7.00 0.65 -4.79
N LEU A 175 8.05 0.60 -3.97
CA LEU A 175 8.59 -0.68 -3.52
C LEU A 175 7.56 -1.41 -2.65
N PRO A 176 7.52 -2.76 -2.71
CA PRO A 176 6.68 -3.56 -1.82
C PRO A 176 7.15 -3.42 -0.36
N THR A 177 6.24 -3.72 0.56
CA THR A 177 6.32 -3.40 1.98
C THR A 177 5.85 -4.52 2.90
N HIS A 178 4.91 -5.37 2.47
CA HIS A 178 4.18 -6.28 3.37
C HIS A 178 5.03 -7.40 4.03
N HIS A 179 6.14 -7.81 3.41
CA HIS A 179 7.09 -8.78 3.97
C HIS A 179 8.09 -8.18 4.97
N ALA A 180 8.23 -6.85 5.04
CA ALA A 180 9.20 -6.24 5.93
C ALA A 180 8.79 -6.43 7.40
N TYR A 181 9.73 -6.92 8.22
CA TYR A 181 9.57 -7.10 9.65
C TYR A 181 10.06 -5.86 10.42
N SER A 182 9.81 -5.82 11.73
CA SER A 182 10.24 -4.70 12.59
C SER A 182 11.77 -4.46 12.58
N ASN A 183 12.56 -5.47 12.29
CA ASN A 183 14.01 -5.43 12.47
C ASN A 183 14.81 -5.99 11.28
N GLU A 184 14.14 -6.31 10.17
CA GLU A 184 14.77 -6.85 8.96
C GLU A 184 13.86 -6.65 7.74
N GLY A 185 14.49 -6.54 6.57
CA GLY A 185 13.82 -6.57 5.28
C GLY A 185 13.74 -8.00 4.74
N SER A 186 12.71 -8.27 3.94
CA SER A 186 12.43 -9.61 3.39
C SER A 186 11.53 -9.48 2.17
N GLY A 187 11.61 -10.39 1.20
CA GLY A 187 10.70 -10.47 0.06
C GLY A 187 10.60 -9.16 -0.72
N PHE A 188 11.74 -8.57 -1.09
CA PHE A 188 11.84 -7.25 -1.76
C PHE A 188 11.43 -6.05 -0.88
N CYS A 189 10.91 -6.28 0.33
CA CYS A 189 10.37 -5.26 1.23
C CYS A 189 11.42 -4.81 2.25
N ILE A 190 11.68 -3.50 2.33
CA ILE A 190 12.67 -2.93 3.27
C ILE A 190 11.98 -2.32 4.49
N LEU A 191 10.92 -1.52 4.28
CA LEU A 191 10.11 -0.92 5.33
C LEU A 191 8.64 -1.29 5.12
N ASN A 192 7.88 -1.47 6.19
CA ASN A 192 6.48 -1.85 6.15
C ASN A 192 5.58 -0.60 6.19
N LYS A 193 5.40 0.04 5.04
CA LYS A 193 4.61 1.28 4.91
C LYS A 193 3.18 1.11 5.38
N THR A 194 2.53 -0.03 5.09
CA THR A 194 1.18 -0.32 5.55
C THR A 194 1.07 -0.26 7.08
N ALA A 195 1.98 -0.91 7.82
CA ALA A 195 2.02 -0.83 9.27
C ALA A 195 2.34 0.58 9.79
N ILE A 196 3.24 1.30 9.11
CA ILE A 196 3.64 2.68 9.48
C ILE A 196 2.42 3.59 9.39
N LEU A 197 1.69 3.54 8.27
CA LEU A 197 0.50 4.35 8.05
C LEU A 197 -0.61 3.99 9.03
N LEU A 198 -0.85 2.70 9.29
CA LEU A 198 -1.85 2.26 10.28
C LEU A 198 -1.62 2.90 11.65
N LYS A 199 -0.38 2.82 12.16
CA LYS A 199 -0.04 3.37 13.48
C LYS A 199 -0.02 4.90 13.48
N TYR A 200 0.40 5.51 12.38
CA TYR A 200 0.35 6.96 12.22
C TYR A 200 -1.09 7.45 12.27
N VAL A 201 -1.97 6.91 11.42
CA VAL A 201 -3.37 7.26 11.33
C VAL A 201 -4.05 7.06 12.69
N GLN A 202 -3.85 5.93 13.36
CA GLN A 202 -4.39 5.76 14.72
C GLN A 202 -3.91 6.85 15.70
N SER A 203 -2.65 7.28 15.60
CA SER A 203 -2.11 8.30 16.52
C SER A 203 -2.63 9.72 16.29
N LEU A 204 -3.22 10.00 15.12
CA LEU A 204 -3.91 11.26 14.86
C LEU A 204 -5.28 11.34 15.54
N HIS A 205 -5.83 10.21 15.98
CA HIS A 205 -7.17 10.13 16.55
C HIS A 205 -7.13 9.80 18.05
N LYS A 206 -7.88 10.59 18.84
CA LYS A 206 -8.07 10.32 20.28
C LYS A 206 -8.96 9.11 20.54
N LYS A 207 -9.89 8.84 19.62
CA LYS A 207 -10.78 7.68 19.68
C LYS A 207 -10.18 6.55 18.84
N PRO A 208 -10.33 5.28 19.26
CA PRO A 208 -9.94 4.13 18.45
C PRO A 208 -10.62 4.19 17.07
N LEU A 209 -9.87 3.83 16.03
CA LEU A 209 -10.40 3.63 14.69
C LEU A 209 -10.65 2.15 14.45
N LYS A 210 -11.57 1.82 13.54
CA LYS A 210 -11.68 0.48 12.99
C LYS A 210 -10.71 0.39 11.83
N HIS A 211 -9.70 -0.46 11.95
CA HIS A 211 -8.75 -0.71 10.89
C HIS A 211 -9.18 -1.95 10.11
N ILE A 212 -9.34 -1.81 8.80
CA ILE A 212 -9.65 -2.93 7.91
C ILE A 212 -8.47 -3.06 6.94
N ILE A 213 -7.85 -4.23 6.91
CA ILE A 213 -6.68 -4.53 6.09
C ILE A 213 -7.04 -5.67 5.15
N ILE A 214 -6.80 -5.51 3.85
CA ILE A 214 -7.07 -6.54 2.84
C ILE A 214 -5.84 -6.73 1.97
N GLY A 215 -5.11 -7.81 2.26
CA GLY A 215 -4.01 -8.31 1.46
C GLY A 215 -4.55 -9.09 0.27
N THR A 216 -4.21 -8.68 -0.96
CA THR A 216 -4.55 -9.43 -2.18
C THR A 216 -3.33 -9.86 -2.99
N ASP A 217 -2.14 -9.63 -2.44
CA ASP A 217 -0.89 -10.16 -2.97
C ASP A 217 -0.85 -11.69 -2.86
N VAL A 218 -0.27 -12.40 -3.82
CA VAL A 218 -0.26 -13.87 -3.76
C VAL A 218 0.62 -14.39 -2.62
N ASN A 219 1.61 -13.62 -2.19
CA ASN A 219 2.49 -13.91 -1.08
C ASN A 219 1.86 -13.41 0.23
N ARG A 220 1.97 -14.21 1.29
CA ARG A 220 1.36 -13.90 2.59
C ARG A 220 1.93 -12.59 3.18
N ASP A 221 1.07 -11.79 3.82
CA ASP A 221 1.42 -10.59 4.60
C ASP A 221 2.19 -10.92 5.91
N ASP A 222 3.24 -11.74 5.84
CA ASP A 222 3.90 -12.33 7.01
C ASP A 222 4.60 -11.30 7.91
N GLY A 223 5.34 -10.36 7.32
CA GLY A 223 5.98 -9.24 8.01
C GLY A 223 4.95 -8.30 8.68
N LEU A 224 3.93 -7.89 7.93
CA LEU A 224 2.82 -7.07 8.42
C LEU A 224 2.10 -7.77 9.58
N CYS A 225 1.67 -9.02 9.39
CA CYS A 225 1.00 -9.82 10.43
C CYS A 225 1.86 -9.92 11.70
N ASN A 226 3.18 -10.14 11.56
CA ASN A 226 4.11 -10.19 12.69
C ASN A 226 4.14 -8.87 13.47
N ILE A 227 4.25 -7.74 12.78
CA ILE A 227 4.25 -6.40 13.38
C ILE A 227 2.95 -6.15 14.15
N LEU A 228 1.80 -6.45 13.54
CA LEU A 228 0.49 -6.22 14.14
C LEU A 228 0.30 -7.07 15.41
N MET A 229 0.65 -8.35 15.36
CA MET A 229 0.55 -9.24 16.52
C MET A 229 1.47 -8.86 17.68
N LYS A 230 2.60 -8.20 17.41
CA LYS A 230 3.55 -7.78 18.45
C LYS A 230 3.19 -6.43 19.06
N SER A 231 2.58 -5.53 18.29
CA SER A 231 2.54 -4.12 18.64
C SER A 231 1.21 -3.41 18.43
N ALA A 232 0.18 -4.08 17.92
CA ALA A 232 -1.11 -3.46 17.61
C ALA A 232 -2.32 -4.32 18.02
N THR A 233 -2.13 -5.32 18.88
CA THR A 233 -3.23 -6.22 19.33
C THR A 233 -4.27 -5.53 20.21
N ASP A 234 -4.00 -4.31 20.68
CA ASP A 234 -4.94 -3.45 21.39
C ASP A 234 -5.80 -2.61 20.44
N MET A 235 -5.40 -2.47 19.18
CA MET A 235 -6.17 -1.77 18.14
C MET A 235 -7.24 -2.70 17.55
N ASP A 236 -8.41 -2.14 17.21
CA ASP A 236 -9.50 -2.86 16.55
C ASP A 236 -9.15 -3.06 15.06
N ILE A 237 -8.58 -4.22 14.75
CA ILE A 237 -8.06 -4.56 13.42
C ILE A 237 -8.79 -5.79 12.88
N CYS A 238 -9.33 -5.69 11.69
CA CYS A 238 -9.71 -6.83 10.85
C CYS A 238 -8.70 -6.95 9.70
N HIS A 239 -7.87 -7.99 9.70
CA HIS A 239 -6.89 -8.26 8.65
C HIS A 239 -7.29 -9.50 7.85
N ILE A 240 -7.63 -9.30 6.59
CA ILE A 240 -7.96 -10.34 5.63
C ILE A 240 -6.74 -10.52 4.74
N ASP A 241 -6.07 -11.67 4.86
CA ASP A 241 -4.84 -11.99 4.14
C ASP A 241 -5.17 -13.07 3.12
N ILE A 242 -5.29 -12.68 1.85
CA ILE A 242 -5.52 -13.60 0.73
C ILE A 242 -4.18 -13.92 0.10
N PHE A 243 -3.77 -15.18 0.13
CA PHE A 243 -2.45 -15.62 -0.35
C PHE A 243 -2.51 -17.07 -0.84
N ASP A 244 -1.45 -17.59 -1.46
CA ASP A 244 -1.31 -19.02 -1.76
C ASP A 244 -0.23 -19.64 -0.86
N SER A 245 -0.61 -20.55 0.03
CA SER A 245 0.33 -21.11 1.03
C SER A 245 1.48 -21.92 0.44
N ARG A 246 1.45 -22.23 -0.86
CA ARG A 246 2.46 -23.04 -1.56
C ARG A 246 3.57 -22.20 -2.17
N VAL A 247 3.35 -20.89 -2.34
CA VAL A 247 4.38 -19.96 -2.80
C VAL A 247 5.04 -19.28 -1.60
N TYR A 248 6.06 -18.46 -1.84
CA TYR A 248 6.77 -17.76 -0.76
C TYR A 248 5.79 -17.03 0.19
N PRO A 249 5.98 -17.08 1.52
CA PRO A 249 7.04 -17.75 2.29
C PRO A 249 6.73 -19.22 2.67
N GLN A 250 5.78 -19.87 1.99
CA GLN A 250 5.34 -21.26 2.20
C GLN A 250 4.74 -21.51 3.59
N GLN A 251 3.82 -20.64 3.98
CA GLN A 251 3.19 -20.65 5.31
C GLN A 251 1.71 -20.95 5.20
N ASP A 252 1.33 -22.17 5.59
CA ASP A 252 -0.06 -22.65 5.62
C ASP A 252 -0.76 -22.39 6.96
N ASN A 253 -2.00 -22.88 7.10
CA ASN A 253 -2.75 -22.80 8.35
C ASN A 253 -2.04 -23.49 9.53
N SER A 254 -1.21 -24.52 9.29
CA SER A 254 -0.42 -25.16 10.34
C SER A 254 0.66 -24.23 10.89
N PHE A 255 1.32 -23.48 10.01
CA PHE A 255 2.24 -22.42 10.41
C PHE A 255 1.52 -21.32 11.21
N ILE A 256 0.39 -20.83 10.70
CA ILE A 256 -0.40 -19.76 11.34
C ILE A 256 -0.92 -20.22 12.72
N ASN A 257 -1.30 -21.49 12.87
CA ASN A 257 -1.70 -22.05 14.16
C ASN A 257 -0.58 -21.95 15.21
N LYS A 258 0.67 -22.22 14.82
CA LYS A 258 1.84 -22.09 15.71
C LYS A 258 2.08 -20.63 16.07
N LEU A 259 1.95 -19.74 15.09
CA LEU A 259 2.14 -18.30 15.23
C LEU A 259 1.15 -17.68 16.23
N PHE A 260 -0.14 -18.03 16.12
CA PHE A 260 -1.19 -17.59 17.05
C PHE A 260 -1.30 -18.46 18.32
N LYS A 261 -0.52 -19.55 18.41
CA LYS A 261 -0.55 -20.54 19.50
C LYS A 261 -1.95 -21.13 19.75
N LYS A 262 -2.77 -21.23 18.71
CA LYS A 262 -4.12 -21.81 18.74
C LYS A 262 -4.54 -22.28 17.35
N LYS A 263 -5.51 -23.20 17.29
CA LYS A 263 -6.13 -23.59 16.03
C LYS A 263 -7.02 -22.47 15.50
N GLY A 264 -6.99 -22.28 14.18
CA GLY A 264 -7.90 -21.38 13.47
C GLY A 264 -9.33 -21.87 13.58
N LYS A 265 -10.26 -20.93 13.64
CA LYS A 265 -11.70 -21.19 13.52
C LYS A 265 -12.03 -21.28 12.04
N ASP A 266 -12.71 -22.35 11.63
CA ASP A 266 -13.25 -22.48 10.28
C ASP A 266 -14.43 -21.51 10.11
N GLU A 267 -14.32 -20.62 9.12
CA GLU A 267 -15.34 -19.64 8.74
C GLU A 267 -16.13 -20.11 7.49
N GLY A 268 -15.87 -21.32 7.01
CA GLY A 268 -16.41 -21.89 5.80
C GLY A 268 -15.54 -21.60 4.57
N GLN A 269 -15.77 -22.37 3.49
CA GLN A 269 -15.03 -22.23 2.22
C GLN A 269 -13.50 -22.38 2.36
N GLU A 270 -13.05 -23.16 3.34
CA GLU A 270 -11.64 -23.35 3.70
C GLU A 270 -10.94 -22.09 4.26
N ILE A 271 -11.71 -21.04 4.56
CA ILE A 271 -11.23 -19.80 5.18
C ILE A 271 -11.15 -20.01 6.69
N HIS A 272 -10.05 -19.57 7.28
CA HIS A 272 -9.82 -19.72 8.71
C HIS A 272 -9.54 -18.39 9.38
N SER A 273 -10.00 -18.22 10.62
CA SER A 273 -9.76 -17.02 11.41
C SER A 273 -9.02 -17.28 12.72
N TRP A 274 -8.24 -16.28 13.12
CA TRP A 274 -7.57 -16.20 14.40
C TRP A 274 -7.82 -14.83 15.02
N ALA A 275 -7.54 -14.75 16.32
CA ALA A 275 -7.67 -13.50 17.06
C ALA A 275 -6.61 -13.42 18.15
N LYS A 276 -6.07 -12.22 18.38
CA LYS A 276 -5.15 -11.92 19.47
C LYS A 276 -5.42 -10.51 19.98
N GLY A 277 -6.00 -10.41 21.18
CA GLY A 277 -6.58 -9.15 21.63
C GLY A 277 -7.71 -8.72 20.69
N ASN A 278 -7.65 -7.48 20.21
CA ASN A 278 -8.57 -6.87 19.26
C ASN A 278 -8.14 -7.03 17.79
N LEU A 279 -7.02 -7.71 17.52
CA LEU A 279 -6.64 -8.11 16.17
C LEU A 279 -7.38 -9.39 15.79
N GLN A 280 -8.20 -9.31 14.74
CA GLN A 280 -8.79 -10.42 14.02
C GLN A 280 -8.03 -10.62 12.71
N TYR A 281 -7.66 -11.86 12.41
CA TYR A 281 -6.88 -12.22 11.23
C TYR A 281 -7.58 -13.37 10.50
N PHE A 282 -7.87 -13.19 9.22
CA PHE A 282 -8.43 -14.21 8.34
C PHE A 282 -7.37 -14.64 7.33
N ALA A 283 -7.15 -15.94 7.21
CA ALA A 283 -6.34 -16.53 6.15
C ALA A 283 -7.27 -17.07 5.07
N VAL A 284 -7.12 -16.55 3.86
CA VAL A 284 -7.87 -16.99 2.67
C VAL A 284 -6.87 -17.60 1.70
N ASP A 285 -6.66 -18.91 1.82
CA ASP A 285 -5.64 -19.63 1.07
C ASP A 285 -6.14 -20.03 -0.34
N LEU A 286 -5.65 -19.33 -1.36
CA LEU A 286 -5.95 -19.53 -2.78
C LEU A 286 -5.64 -20.94 -3.29
N SER A 287 -4.78 -21.71 -2.58
CA SER A 287 -4.52 -23.10 -2.94
C SER A 287 -5.73 -24.02 -2.73
N VAL A 288 -6.63 -23.65 -1.82
CA VAL A 288 -7.83 -24.41 -1.44
C VAL A 288 -9.14 -23.66 -1.72
N THR A 289 -9.11 -22.32 -1.74
CA THR A 289 -10.26 -21.49 -2.11
C THR A 289 -10.32 -21.31 -3.62
N THR A 290 -11.03 -22.19 -4.32
CA THR A 290 -11.05 -22.21 -5.81
C THR A 290 -12.29 -21.60 -6.44
N ARG A 291 -12.10 -20.91 -7.57
CA ARG A 291 -13.17 -20.38 -8.43
C ARG A 291 -14.01 -21.48 -9.07
N LYS A 292 -15.34 -21.32 -9.04
CA LYS A 292 -16.26 -22.11 -9.86
C LYS A 292 -16.40 -21.50 -11.27
N PRO A 293 -16.59 -22.31 -12.32
CA PRO A 293 -16.76 -21.78 -13.68
C PRO A 293 -17.88 -20.72 -13.77
N GLY A 294 -17.59 -19.58 -14.39
CA GLY A 294 -18.55 -18.49 -14.59
C GLY A 294 -18.86 -17.65 -13.34
N THR A 295 -18.09 -17.79 -12.26
CA THR A 295 -18.27 -17.02 -11.02
C THR A 295 -17.06 -16.16 -10.70
N ILE A 296 -17.28 -15.11 -9.89
CA ILE A 296 -16.22 -14.33 -9.25
C ILE A 296 -15.47 -15.21 -8.25
N HIS A 297 -14.18 -15.01 -8.12
CA HIS A 297 -13.35 -15.76 -7.18
C HIS A 297 -13.87 -15.59 -5.73
N PRO A 298 -14.16 -16.69 -5.00
CA PRO A 298 -14.79 -16.62 -3.68
C PRO A 298 -13.97 -15.85 -2.65
N ALA A 299 -12.64 -15.84 -2.77
CA ALA A 299 -11.76 -15.05 -1.91
C ALA A 299 -12.07 -13.54 -1.93
N LEU A 300 -12.32 -12.95 -3.12
CA LEU A 300 -12.65 -11.52 -3.22
C LEU A 300 -14.09 -11.24 -2.79
N VAL A 301 -15.01 -12.19 -2.99
CA VAL A 301 -16.37 -12.09 -2.47
C VAL A 301 -16.34 -12.03 -0.94
N PHE A 302 -15.63 -12.97 -0.29
CA PHE A 302 -15.46 -12.97 1.16
C PHE A 302 -14.84 -11.68 1.67
N ALA A 303 -13.81 -11.15 0.99
CA ALA A 303 -13.18 -9.90 1.41
C ALA A 303 -14.15 -8.71 1.36
N LEU A 304 -14.99 -8.61 0.33
CA LEU A 304 -15.99 -7.55 0.21
C LEU A 304 -17.09 -7.68 1.29
N GLU A 305 -17.61 -8.89 1.51
CA GLU A 305 -18.60 -9.17 2.54
C GLU A 305 -18.08 -8.81 3.94
N GLU A 306 -16.82 -9.14 4.23
CA GLU A 306 -16.19 -8.82 5.50
C GLU A 306 -15.90 -7.31 5.63
N ILE A 307 -15.49 -6.63 4.56
CA ILE A 307 -15.38 -5.15 4.55
C ILE A 307 -16.72 -4.52 4.93
N GLU A 308 -17.81 -4.92 4.26
CA GLU A 308 -19.15 -4.39 4.51
C GLU A 308 -19.58 -4.64 5.96
N ALA A 309 -19.41 -5.86 6.47
CA ALA A 309 -19.74 -6.21 7.85
C ALA A 309 -18.94 -5.38 8.88
N GLN A 310 -17.65 -5.14 8.63
CA GLN A 310 -16.81 -4.33 9.50
C GLN A 310 -17.15 -2.83 9.43
N ILE A 311 -17.54 -2.32 8.26
CA ILE A 311 -18.06 -0.95 8.11
C ILE A 311 -19.34 -0.77 8.93
N GLU A 312 -20.31 -1.68 8.81
CA GLU A 312 -21.56 -1.59 9.57
C GLU A 312 -21.32 -1.71 11.07
N SER A 313 -20.47 -2.65 11.52
CA SER A 313 -20.11 -2.76 12.93
C SER A 313 -19.45 -1.47 13.48
N ALA A 314 -18.61 -0.82 12.68
CA ALA A 314 -17.98 0.45 13.07
C ALA A 314 -19.02 1.58 13.18
N LYS A 315 -19.98 1.64 12.25
CA LYS A 315 -21.08 2.63 12.27
C LYS A 315 -21.96 2.47 13.50
N GLU A 316 -22.33 1.25 13.86
CA GLU A 316 -23.10 0.95 15.08
C GLU A 316 -22.38 1.43 16.36
N LYS A 317 -21.05 1.33 16.38
CA LYS A 317 -20.19 1.76 17.48
C LYS A 317 -19.83 3.26 17.43
N GLY A 318 -20.25 3.99 16.39
CA GLY A 318 -19.85 5.38 16.17
C GLY A 318 -18.34 5.56 15.95
N GLN A 319 -17.68 4.52 15.43
CA GLN A 319 -16.25 4.43 15.19
C GLN A 319 -15.94 4.83 13.75
N LYS A 320 -14.87 5.60 13.57
CA LYS A 320 -14.36 5.96 12.25
C LYS A 320 -13.48 4.84 11.69
N ILE A 321 -13.36 4.77 10.36
CA ILE A 321 -12.75 3.63 9.65
C ILE A 321 -11.49 4.08 8.93
N ALA A 322 -10.45 3.24 8.98
CA ALA A 322 -9.26 3.34 8.15
C ALA A 322 -9.07 2.04 7.37
N LEU A 323 -8.96 2.16 6.05
CA LEU A 323 -8.87 1.04 5.12
C LEU A 323 -7.45 0.98 4.53
N PHE A 324 -6.82 -0.20 4.61
CA PHE A 324 -5.49 -0.46 4.10
C PHE A 324 -5.52 -1.66 3.16
N LEU A 325 -5.00 -1.50 1.96
CA LEU A 325 -5.04 -2.50 0.90
C LEU A 325 -3.60 -2.73 0.40
N PRO A 326 -2.78 -3.53 1.10
CA PRO A 326 -1.53 -4.04 0.53
C PRO A 326 -1.87 -5.06 -0.57
N THR A 327 -1.94 -4.61 -1.82
CA THR A 327 -2.42 -5.43 -2.93
C THR A 327 -1.29 -5.80 -3.87
N GLY A 328 -1.21 -7.05 -4.29
CA GLY A 328 -0.35 -7.48 -5.38
C GLY A 328 -1.17 -7.93 -6.58
N TRP A 329 -0.66 -7.68 -7.79
CA TRP A 329 -1.24 -8.24 -9.03
C TRP A 329 -0.59 -9.56 -9.45
N ASP A 330 0.38 -10.05 -8.69
CA ASP A 330 0.95 -11.38 -8.87
C ASP A 330 -0.01 -12.52 -8.47
N SER A 331 -1.13 -12.18 -7.82
CA SER A 331 -2.30 -13.04 -7.68
C SER A 331 -3.14 -13.18 -8.96
N HIS A 332 -2.78 -12.48 -10.05
CA HIS A 332 -3.48 -12.56 -11.33
C HIS A 332 -3.10 -13.80 -12.16
N GLU A 333 -4.05 -14.36 -12.91
CA GLU A 333 -3.86 -15.58 -13.69
C GLU A 333 -2.90 -15.39 -14.87
N ALA A 334 -2.69 -14.15 -15.29
CA ALA A 334 -1.74 -13.78 -16.34
C ALA A 334 -0.32 -13.49 -15.83
N GLU A 335 -0.09 -13.43 -14.51
CA GLU A 335 1.27 -13.29 -13.96
C GLU A 335 2.18 -14.41 -14.47
N THR A 336 3.47 -14.17 -14.63
CA THR A 336 4.45 -15.19 -15.06
C THR A 336 5.63 -15.32 -14.10
N ALA A 337 5.76 -14.41 -13.13
CA ALA A 337 6.76 -14.43 -12.08
C ALA A 337 6.82 -15.74 -11.30
N TYR A 338 8.04 -16.20 -11.04
CA TYR A 338 8.28 -17.42 -10.28
C TYR A 338 7.79 -17.30 -8.83
N CYS A 339 7.90 -16.13 -8.22
CA CYS A 339 7.49 -15.91 -6.82
C CYS A 339 5.98 -16.12 -6.58
N GLY A 340 5.13 -15.95 -7.60
CA GLY A 340 3.68 -16.14 -7.50
C GLY A 340 3.15 -17.44 -8.10
N LYS A 341 3.98 -18.17 -8.86
CA LYS A 341 3.55 -19.34 -9.66
C LYS A 341 4.42 -20.57 -9.57
N PHE A 342 5.59 -20.52 -8.95
CA PHE A 342 6.41 -21.71 -8.77
C PHE A 342 5.90 -22.51 -7.57
N VAL A 343 5.23 -23.63 -7.84
CA VAL A 343 4.55 -24.48 -6.87
C VAL A 343 5.02 -25.93 -7.06
N ASP A 344 5.40 -26.60 -5.98
CA ASP A 344 5.82 -28.01 -6.00
C ASP A 344 6.93 -28.33 -7.03
N GLY A 345 7.90 -27.42 -7.18
CA GLY A 345 9.04 -27.61 -8.08
C GLY A 345 8.76 -27.36 -9.56
N LYS A 346 7.60 -26.82 -9.92
CA LYS A 346 7.24 -26.49 -11.30
C LYS A 346 6.45 -25.19 -11.39
N LEU A 347 6.41 -24.58 -12.57
CA LEU A 347 5.50 -23.47 -12.84
C LEU A 347 4.04 -23.97 -12.89
N MET A 348 3.16 -23.22 -12.23
CA MET A 348 1.72 -23.44 -12.22
C MET A 348 1.16 -23.49 -13.64
N SER A 349 0.27 -24.46 -13.91
CA SER A 349 -0.37 -24.58 -15.22
C SER A 349 -1.41 -23.47 -15.44
N LYS A 350 -1.69 -23.12 -16.70
CA LYS A 350 -2.76 -22.16 -17.04
C LYS A 350 -4.14 -22.59 -16.50
N ALA A 351 -4.43 -23.89 -16.48
CA ALA A 351 -5.70 -24.41 -15.98
C ALA A 351 -5.82 -24.24 -14.45
N GLU A 352 -4.72 -24.42 -13.74
CA GLU A 352 -4.66 -24.20 -12.29
C GLU A 352 -4.73 -22.71 -11.94
N ALA A 353 -4.00 -21.87 -12.68
CA ALA A 353 -4.06 -20.42 -12.50
C ALA A 353 -5.49 -19.90 -12.65
N LYS A 354 -6.21 -20.29 -13.70
CA LYS A 354 -7.64 -19.92 -13.89
C LYS A 354 -8.54 -20.26 -12.72
N ARG A 355 -8.20 -21.32 -11.97
CA ARG A 355 -8.98 -21.81 -10.84
C ARG A 355 -8.60 -21.15 -9.52
N THR A 356 -7.34 -20.76 -9.33
CA THR A 356 -6.75 -20.36 -8.04
C THR A 356 -6.22 -18.92 -8.03
N ARG A 357 -6.26 -18.22 -9.16
CA ARG A 357 -5.80 -16.84 -9.33
C ARG A 357 -6.95 -15.98 -9.83
N PHE A 358 -6.79 -14.67 -9.66
CA PHE A 358 -7.77 -13.69 -10.11
C PHE A 358 -7.63 -13.43 -11.61
N ASN A 359 -8.72 -13.05 -12.25
CA ASN A 359 -8.71 -12.54 -13.63
C ASN A 359 -9.25 -11.11 -13.65
N GLU A 360 -9.34 -10.52 -14.85
CA GLU A 360 -9.82 -9.16 -15.01
C GLU A 360 -11.23 -8.95 -14.47
N ALA A 361 -12.11 -9.96 -14.61
CA ALA A 361 -13.48 -9.86 -14.12
C ALA A 361 -13.53 -9.84 -12.59
N ASP A 362 -12.68 -10.60 -11.89
CA ASP A 362 -12.63 -10.56 -10.43
C ASP A 362 -12.09 -9.23 -9.92
N LEU A 363 -10.99 -8.74 -10.51
CA LEU A 363 -10.38 -7.50 -10.07
C LEU A 363 -11.30 -6.30 -10.37
N THR A 364 -11.96 -6.30 -11.54
CA THR A 364 -12.98 -5.29 -11.87
C THR A 364 -14.10 -5.31 -10.84
N TYR A 365 -14.66 -6.49 -10.57
CA TYR A 365 -15.72 -6.65 -9.57
C TYR A 365 -15.27 -6.17 -8.18
N PHE A 366 -14.06 -6.54 -7.75
CA PHE A 366 -13.52 -6.12 -6.47
C PHE A 366 -13.37 -4.61 -6.36
N TYR A 367 -12.71 -3.97 -7.33
CA TYR A 367 -12.50 -2.51 -7.30
C TYR A 367 -13.80 -1.73 -7.41
N GLU A 368 -14.75 -2.14 -8.25
CA GLU A 368 -16.04 -1.45 -8.38
C GLU A 368 -16.83 -1.46 -7.08
N ASN A 369 -16.96 -2.63 -6.44
CA ASN A 369 -17.69 -2.75 -5.16
C ASN A 369 -16.94 -2.05 -4.03
N LEU A 370 -15.61 -2.16 -3.98
CA LEU A 370 -14.79 -1.48 -2.99
C LEU A 370 -14.95 0.05 -3.08
N PHE A 371 -14.82 0.60 -4.28
CA PHE A 371 -14.92 2.05 -4.49
C PHE A 371 -16.33 2.56 -4.23
N GLN A 372 -17.35 1.79 -4.60
CA GLN A 372 -18.73 2.09 -4.24
C GLN A 372 -18.91 2.15 -2.71
N MET A 373 -18.44 1.14 -1.96
CA MET A 373 -18.49 1.16 -0.49
C MET A 373 -17.73 2.35 0.10
N VAL A 374 -16.56 2.70 -0.46
CA VAL A 374 -15.79 3.87 -0.03
C VAL A 374 -16.57 5.17 -0.25
N GLN A 375 -17.23 5.32 -1.39
CA GLN A 375 -18.06 6.50 -1.69
C GLN A 375 -19.28 6.59 -0.76
N GLU A 376 -20.04 5.49 -0.61
CA GLU A 376 -21.24 5.43 0.21
C GLU A 376 -20.96 5.69 1.69
N ASN A 377 -19.73 5.40 2.14
CA ASN A 377 -19.30 5.57 3.53
C ASN A 377 -18.22 6.66 3.72
N ARG A 378 -18.08 7.60 2.77
CA ARG A 378 -17.02 8.63 2.76
C ARG A 378 -16.92 9.44 4.05
N GLU A 379 -18.04 9.73 4.69
CA GLU A 379 -18.07 10.46 5.95
C GLU A 379 -17.54 9.63 7.12
N HIS A 380 -17.64 8.31 7.07
CA HIS A 380 -17.16 7.40 8.12
C HIS A 380 -15.70 6.97 7.92
N ILE A 381 -15.18 7.10 6.70
CA ILE A 381 -13.82 6.74 6.32
C ILE A 381 -12.88 7.94 6.50
N GLU A 382 -11.83 7.75 7.30
CA GLU A 382 -10.79 8.74 7.57
C GLU A 382 -9.58 8.58 6.65
N ARG A 383 -9.32 7.35 6.20
CA ARG A 383 -8.19 7.03 5.32
C ARG A 383 -8.48 5.79 4.49
N VAL A 384 -8.09 5.83 3.23
CA VAL A 384 -7.91 4.68 2.34
C VAL A 384 -6.49 4.73 1.82
N TYR A 385 -5.74 3.66 2.06
CA TYR A 385 -4.41 3.46 1.48
C TYR A 385 -4.42 2.19 0.66
N TRP A 386 -4.24 2.32 -0.64
CA TRP A 386 -4.00 1.22 -1.57
C TRP A 386 -2.51 1.26 -1.95
N GLY A 387 -1.79 0.18 -1.65
CA GLY A 387 -0.36 0.06 -1.94
C GLY A 387 -0.12 -1.13 -2.85
N LEU A 388 0.52 -0.90 -4.00
CA LEU A 388 0.95 -1.98 -4.86
C LEU A 388 2.17 -2.67 -4.25
N GLU A 389 2.02 -3.96 -3.98
CA GLU A 389 3.04 -4.87 -3.50
C GLU A 389 3.66 -5.59 -4.74
N GLY A 390 3.28 -6.84 -4.99
CA GLY A 390 3.71 -7.65 -6.12
C GLY A 390 2.96 -7.41 -7.43
N GLY A 391 3.34 -8.16 -8.46
CA GLY A 391 2.82 -8.04 -9.83
C GLY A 391 3.90 -7.55 -10.79
N TYR A 392 4.39 -8.43 -11.64
CA TYR A 392 5.71 -8.32 -12.24
C TYR A 392 5.73 -8.60 -13.75
N ASP A 393 4.76 -9.36 -14.26
CA ASP A 393 4.58 -9.48 -15.70
C ASP A 393 4.11 -8.14 -16.30
N ARG A 394 4.90 -7.61 -17.22
CA ARG A 394 4.67 -6.29 -17.82
C ARG A 394 3.35 -6.15 -18.53
N SER A 395 2.99 -7.11 -19.37
CA SER A 395 1.73 -7.03 -20.10
C SER A 395 0.56 -7.03 -19.13
N MET A 396 0.65 -7.83 -18.07
CA MET A 396 -0.36 -7.91 -17.03
C MET A 396 -0.45 -6.61 -16.24
N TYR A 397 0.64 -6.10 -15.66
CA TYR A 397 0.56 -4.93 -14.80
C TYR A 397 0.19 -3.66 -15.59
N GLU A 398 0.58 -3.52 -16.86
CA GLU A 398 0.17 -2.38 -17.68
C GLU A 398 -1.34 -2.39 -17.94
N GLN A 399 -1.93 -3.57 -18.14
CA GLN A 399 -3.37 -3.75 -18.27
C GLN A 399 -4.10 -3.43 -16.95
N GLN A 400 -3.55 -3.87 -15.81
CA GLN A 400 -4.14 -3.57 -14.50
C GLN A 400 -4.03 -2.09 -14.12
N ILE A 401 -2.95 -1.38 -14.49
CA ILE A 401 -2.86 0.08 -14.34
C ILE A 401 -4.00 0.76 -15.10
N ARG A 402 -4.21 0.40 -16.38
CA ARG A 402 -5.27 1.01 -17.20
C ARG A 402 -6.66 0.75 -16.61
N LEU A 403 -6.91 -0.48 -16.15
CA LEU A 403 -8.16 -0.85 -15.48
C LEU A 403 -8.36 -0.01 -14.21
N LEU A 404 -7.37 0.00 -13.32
CA LEU A 404 -7.47 0.69 -12.03
C LEU A 404 -7.63 2.20 -12.21
N MET A 405 -6.83 2.84 -13.07
CA MET A 405 -6.94 4.28 -13.33
C MET A 405 -8.30 4.66 -13.90
N SER A 406 -8.84 3.86 -14.84
CA SER A 406 -10.19 4.05 -15.38
C SER A 406 -11.26 3.96 -14.29
N LEU A 407 -11.15 2.99 -13.38
CA LEU A 407 -12.10 2.85 -12.27
C LEU A 407 -11.97 3.99 -11.25
N ILE A 408 -10.76 4.45 -10.92
CA ILE A 408 -10.56 5.62 -10.05
C ILE A 408 -11.22 6.86 -10.65
N LEU A 409 -11.00 7.12 -11.93
CA LEU A 409 -11.59 8.27 -12.62
C LEU A 409 -13.13 8.21 -12.62
N ASN A 410 -13.70 7.03 -12.86
CA ASN A 410 -15.14 6.86 -12.97
C ASN A 410 -15.87 6.76 -11.62
N LYS A 411 -15.19 6.29 -10.57
CA LYS A 411 -15.83 5.90 -9.29
C LYS A 411 -15.28 6.62 -8.07
N LEU A 412 -14.24 7.43 -8.15
CA LEU A 412 -13.69 8.12 -6.96
C LEU A 412 -13.45 9.60 -7.21
N VAL A 413 -13.15 9.99 -8.45
CA VAL A 413 -13.05 11.41 -8.82
C VAL A 413 -14.45 11.96 -9.09
N PRO A 414 -14.85 13.09 -8.46
CA PRO A 414 -16.14 13.71 -8.75
C PRO A 414 -16.19 14.15 -10.22
N GLN A 415 -17.11 13.59 -11.00
CA GLN A 415 -17.42 14.13 -12.32
C GLN A 415 -18.25 15.40 -12.12
N ASP A 416 -17.77 16.55 -12.62
CA ASP A 416 -18.58 17.76 -12.69
C ASP A 416 -19.71 17.50 -13.69
N ASN A 417 -20.87 17.03 -13.18
CA ASN A 417 -22.09 16.98 -13.95
C ASN A 417 -22.47 18.42 -14.32
N TYR A 418 -22.12 18.83 -15.54
CA TYR A 418 -22.83 19.89 -16.22
C TYR A 418 -24.28 19.41 -16.40
N GLN A 419 -25.12 19.67 -15.40
CA GLN A 419 -26.55 19.81 -15.63
C GLN A 419 -26.68 20.96 -16.62
N ILE A 420 -26.86 20.60 -17.89
CA ILE A 420 -27.52 21.48 -18.85
C ILE A 420 -28.94 21.60 -18.30
N ASP A 421 -29.19 22.66 -17.54
CA ASP A 421 -30.54 23.14 -17.30
C ASP A 421 -31.16 23.40 -18.67
N SER A 422 -31.94 22.45 -19.16
CA SER A 422 -32.88 22.69 -20.24
C SER A 422 -33.98 23.58 -19.67
N ASP A 423 -33.75 24.89 -19.71
CA ASP A 423 -34.78 25.90 -19.58
C ASP A 423 -35.76 25.72 -20.75
N ASP A 424 -36.80 24.91 -20.52
CA ASP A 424 -38.01 24.92 -21.32
C ASP A 424 -39.18 25.28 -20.39
N SER A 425 -39.61 26.54 -20.46
CA SER A 425 -41.02 26.94 -20.64
C SER A 425 -41.29 28.35 -20.12
N SER A 426 -41.40 29.32 -21.04
CA SER A 426 -42.59 30.17 -21.14
C SER A 426 -42.46 31.18 -22.29
N MET A 427 -42.84 30.79 -23.51
CA MET A 427 -43.45 31.76 -24.43
C MET A 427 -44.96 31.67 -24.25
N LYS A 428 -45.51 32.69 -23.60
CA LYS A 428 -46.95 32.94 -23.53
C LYS A 428 -47.45 33.34 -24.91
N ILE A 429 -48.57 32.73 -25.29
CA ILE A 429 -49.50 33.26 -26.29
C ILE A 429 -50.37 34.28 -25.55
N ASP A 430 -50.34 35.53 -26.02
CA ASP A 430 -51.49 36.44 -26.15
C ASP A 430 -51.19 37.45 -27.25
#